data_AF-A0A9Q3HNN2-F1
#
_entry.id   AF-A0A9Q3HNN2-F1
#
_cell.length_a   1.000
_cell.length_b   1.000
_cell.length_c   1.000
_cell.angle_alpha   90.00
_cell.angle_beta   90.00
_cell.angle_gamma   90.00
#
_symmetry.space_group_name_H-M   'P 1'
#
loop_
_entity.id
_entity.type
_entity.pdbx_description
1 polymer ?
#
loop_
_entity_poly.entity_id
_entity_poly.type
_entity_poly.pdbx_seq_one_letter_code
_entity_poly.pdbx_strand_id
1 'polypeptide(L)'
;MTAPSQDTNLRTEKGEMQDLYMVANVAKDVSEYFKACERCKKLNKPIGRRLGNIIQIQEPGRPWESVHMHWVTGLPPGGDKH
;
A
#
# COMPACT_ATOMS: atom_id res chain seq x y z
N MET A 1 19.39 9.95 -11.69
CA MET A 1 19.35 8.60 -12.29
C MET A 1 18.57 7.72 -11.34
N THR A 2 17.27 7.53 -11.61
CA THR A 2 16.33 6.78 -10.79
C THR A 2 16.58 5.28 -10.95
N ALA A 3 16.74 4.56 -9.84
CA ALA A 3 16.86 3.10 -9.86
C ALA A 3 15.60 2.47 -10.48
N PRO A 4 15.71 1.39 -11.28
CA PRO A 4 14.56 0.71 -11.83
C PRO A 4 13.71 0.11 -10.69
N SER A 5 12.40 0.41 -10.69
CA SER A 5 11.42 -0.14 -9.74
C SER A 5 11.44 -1.67 -9.81
N GLN A 6 11.65 -2.30 -8.65
CA GLN A 6 11.69 -3.76 -8.49
C GLN A 6 10.30 -4.40 -8.59
N ASP A 7 9.24 -3.62 -8.80
CA ASP A 7 7.85 -4.11 -8.81
C ASP A 7 7.45 -4.78 -10.14
N THR A 8 8.23 -4.59 -11.21
CA THR A 8 7.94 -5.20 -12.51
C THR A 8 8.30 -6.68 -12.60
N ASN A 9 9.16 -7.20 -11.71
CA ASN A 9 9.69 -8.57 -11.82
C ASN A 9 8.74 -9.67 -11.33
N LEU A 10 7.95 -9.44 -10.27
CA LEU A 10 7.09 -10.50 -9.72
C LEU A 10 5.92 -10.88 -10.65
N ARG A 11 5.46 -9.94 -11.49
CA ARG A 11 4.36 -10.20 -12.44
C ARG A 11 4.84 -11.01 -13.65
N THR A 12 6.07 -10.79 -14.11
CA THR A 12 6.72 -11.58 -15.16
C THR A 12 7.06 -12.98 -14.67
N GLU A 13 7.63 -13.13 -13.47
CA GLU A 13 7.99 -14.45 -12.89
C GLU A 13 6.78 -15.39 -12.74
N LYS A 14 5.62 -14.86 -12.32
CA LYS A 14 4.39 -15.66 -12.22
C LYS A 14 3.87 -16.13 -13.58
N GLY A 15 4.06 -15.34 -14.63
CA GLY A 15 3.68 -15.69 -16.01
C GLY A 15 4.60 -16.76 -16.59
N GLU A 16 5.92 -16.60 -16.43
CA GLU A 16 6.92 -17.55 -16.94
C GLU A 16 6.84 -18.93 -16.28
N MET A 17 6.54 -18.99 -14.98
CA MET A 17 6.37 -20.26 -14.26
C MET A 17 5.10 -21.02 -14.69
N GLN A 18 4.08 -20.32 -15.21
CA GLN A 18 2.86 -20.95 -15.72
C GLN A 18 3.04 -21.55 -17.13
N ASP A 19 3.92 -20.97 -17.95
CA ASP A 19 4.15 -21.43 -19.33
C ASP A 19 5.07 -22.67 -19.42
N LEU A 20 5.88 -22.95 -18.38
CA LEU A 20 6.86 -24.06 -18.40
C LEU A 20 6.33 -25.41 -17.91
N TYR A 21 5.14 -25.47 -17.31
CA TYR A 21 4.59 -26.72 -16.79
C TYR A 21 3.10 -26.89 -17.15
N MET A 22 2.83 -27.52 -18.31
CA MET A 22 1.51 -28.10 -18.64
C MET A 22 1.28 -29.42 -17.87
N VAL A 23 1.42 -29.39 -16.54
CA VAL A 23 1.08 -30.52 -15.67
C VAL A 23 -0.16 -30.11 -14.87
N ALA A 24 -1.15 -30.99 -14.80
CA ALA A 24 -2.41 -30.70 -14.12
C ALA A 24 -2.15 -30.18 -12.69
N ASN A 25 -2.69 -29.00 -12.37
CA ASN A 25 -2.66 -28.29 -11.08
C ASN A 25 -1.47 -27.34 -10.78
N VAL A 26 -0.56 -27.07 -11.70
CA VAL A 26 0.56 -26.12 -11.49
C VAL A 26 0.10 -24.74 -10.99
N ALA A 27 -1.04 -24.25 -11.45
CA ALA A 27 -1.60 -22.97 -10.96
C ALA A 27 -1.87 -22.97 -9.45
N LYS A 28 -2.27 -24.11 -8.87
CA LYS A 28 -2.48 -24.26 -7.42
C LYS A 28 -1.15 -24.26 -6.67
N ASP A 29 -0.19 -25.04 -7.16
CA ASP A 29 1.14 -25.18 -6.54
C ASP A 29 1.90 -23.85 -6.56
N VAL A 30 1.85 -23.12 -7.68
CA VAL A 30 2.38 -21.75 -7.81
C VAL A 30 1.69 -20.84 -6.79
N SER A 31 0.37 -20.90 -6.68
CA SER A 31 -0.36 -20.08 -5.70
C SER A 31 0.00 -20.43 -4.26
N GLU A 32 0.21 -21.70 -3.96
CA GLU A 32 0.59 -22.16 -2.62
C GLU A 32 2.01 -21.73 -2.28
N TYR A 33 2.94 -21.83 -3.23
CA TYR A 33 4.30 -21.32 -3.09
C TYR A 33 4.33 -19.82 -2.77
N PHE A 34 3.60 -18.99 -3.53
CA PHE A 34 3.52 -17.55 -3.25
C PHE A 34 2.85 -17.24 -1.90
N LYS A 35 1.94 -18.10 -1.43
CA LYS A 35 1.32 -18.02 -0.10
C LYS A 35 2.23 -18.55 1.02
N ALA A 36 3.23 -19.37 0.74
CA ALA A 36 4.20 -19.86 1.73
C ALA A 36 5.46 -18.99 1.79
N CYS A 37 5.85 -18.34 0.69
CA CYS A 37 7.07 -17.56 0.60
C CYS A 37 6.99 -16.24 1.37
N GLU A 38 7.70 -16.17 2.50
CA GLU A 38 7.78 -14.96 3.35
C GLU A 38 8.39 -13.75 2.64
N ARG A 39 9.34 -13.97 1.72
CA ARG A 39 9.91 -12.89 0.91
C ARG A 39 8.85 -12.28 -0.01
N CYS A 40 8.09 -13.12 -0.73
CA CYS A 40 7.04 -12.67 -1.61
C CYS A 40 5.89 -11.99 -0.85
N LYS A 41 5.50 -12.49 0.33
CA LYS A 41 4.48 -11.84 1.17
C LYS A 41 4.87 -10.44 1.61
N LYS A 42 6.13 -10.24 2.01
CA LYS A 42 6.64 -8.94 2.47
C LYS A 42 6.72 -7.91 1.35
N LEU A 43 7.03 -8.36 0.13
CA LEU A 43 7.11 -7.52 -1.07
C LEU A 43 5.73 -7.23 -1.66
N ASN A 44 4.88 -8.25 -1.76
CA ASN A 44 3.48 -8.12 -2.19
C ASN A 44 2.59 -7.67 -1.03
N LYS A 45 2.88 -6.50 -0.48
CA LYS A 45 1.92 -5.83 0.42
C LYS A 45 0.63 -5.62 -0.36
N PRO A 46 -0.55 -5.81 0.25
CA PRO A 46 -1.81 -5.54 -0.42
C PRO A 46 -1.80 -4.10 -0.93
N ILE A 47 -1.70 -3.94 -2.26
CA ILE A 47 -1.80 -2.65 -2.94
C ILE A 47 -3.28 -2.29 -2.88
N GLY A 48 -3.60 -1.42 -1.93
CA GLY A 48 -4.97 -1.14 -1.55
C GLY A 48 -5.13 -1.39 -0.07
N ARG A 49 -4.64 -0.46 0.76
CA ARG A 49 -5.38 -0.21 2.00
C ARG A 49 -6.81 -0.02 1.55
N ARG A 50 -7.73 -0.85 2.03
CA ARG A 50 -9.14 -0.43 2.04
C ARG A 50 -9.10 0.89 2.78
N LEU A 51 -9.23 1.99 2.06
CA LEU A 51 -9.65 3.24 2.66
C LEU A 51 -10.95 2.83 3.32
N GLY A 52 -10.92 2.64 4.64
CA GLY A 52 -12.11 2.25 5.38
C GLY A 52 -13.23 3.21 4.99
N ASN A 53 -14.48 2.76 5.04
CA ASN A 53 -15.60 3.61 4.70
C ASN A 53 -15.44 4.97 5.38
N ILE A 54 -15.65 6.05 4.62
CA ILE A 54 -15.60 7.40 5.15
C ILE A 54 -16.54 7.44 6.36
N ILE A 55 -15.97 7.68 7.54
CA ILE A 55 -16.73 7.77 8.77
C ILE A 55 -17.42 9.13 8.75
N GLN A 56 -18.75 9.12 8.81
CA GLN A 56 -19.51 10.35 8.97
C GLN A 56 -19.30 10.86 10.40
N ILE A 57 -18.73 12.05 10.52
CA ILE A 57 -18.55 12.74 11.81
C ILE A 57 -19.89 13.40 12.16
N GLN A 58 -20.31 13.30 13.43
CA GLN A 58 -21.51 13.99 13.91
C GLN A 58 -21.25 15.49 13.99
N GLU A 59 -22.18 16.29 13.47
CA GLU A 59 -22.09 17.74 13.55
C GLU A 59 -22.30 18.20 15.00
N PRO A 60 -21.47 19.11 15.53
CA PRO A 60 -21.69 19.67 16.85
C PRO A 60 -23.03 20.43 16.89
N GLY A 61 -23.82 20.20 17.94
CA GLY A 61 -25.14 20.81 18.11
C GLY A 61 -25.09 22.27 18.59
N ARG A 62 -23.94 22.73 19.05
CA ARG A 62 -23.72 24.12 19.50
C ARG A 62 -22.41 24.70 18.98
N PRO A 63 -22.34 26.04 18.79
CA PRO A 63 -21.09 26.70 18.46
C PRO A 63 -20.00 26.34 19.48
N TRP A 64 -18.81 26.01 18.97
CA TRP A 64 -17.61 25.71 19.77
C TRP A 64 -17.68 24.43 20.62
N GLU A 65 -18.65 23.55 20.40
CA GLU A 65 -18.77 22.29 21.15
C GLU A 65 -17.63 21.30 20.87
N SER A 66 -17.07 21.31 19.66
CA SER A 66 -15.89 20.54 19.27
C SER A 66 -14.93 21.37 18.42
N VAL A 67 -13.64 21.36 18.76
CA VAL A 67 -12.58 22.03 18.00
C VAL A 67 -11.47 21.03 17.69
N HIS A 68 -11.20 20.81 16.40
CA HIS A 68 -10.07 20.00 15.95
C HIS A 68 -8.92 20.91 15.52
N MET A 69 -7.77 20.77 16.20
CA MET A 69 -6.55 21.52 15.89
C MET A 69 -5.45 20.54 15.49
N HIS A 70 -4.73 20.86 14.41
CA HIS A 70 -3.59 20.08 13.94
C HIS A 70 -2.41 21.01 13.68
N TRP A 71 -1.20 20.52 13.98
CA TRP A 71 0.03 21.25 13.69
C TRP A 71 0.35 21.16 12.20
N VAL A 72 0.66 22.31 11.60
CA VAL A 72 1.24 22.36 10.26
C VAL A 72 2.75 22.34 10.41
N THR A 73 3.40 21.30 9.89
CA THR A 73 4.86 21.13 9.93
C THR A 73 5.48 21.41 8.56
N GLY A 74 6.78 21.72 8.52
CA GLY A 74 7.49 21.97 7.25
C GLY A 74 7.23 23.35 6.66
N LEU A 75 6.75 24.28 7.48
CA LEU A 75 6.71 25.69 7.11
C LEU A 75 8.15 26.18 6.89
N PRO A 76 8.39 27.05 5.89
CA PRO A 76 9.69 27.71 5.75
C PRO A 76 10.02 28.43 7.06
N PRO A 77 11.31 28.55 7.41
CA PRO A 77 11.72 29.30 8.60
C PRO A 77 11.05 30.67 8.57
N GLY A 78 10.35 31.00 9.66
CA GLY A 78 9.70 32.30 9.79
C GLY A 78 10.77 33.37 9.68
N GLY A 79 10.68 34.20 8.65
CA GLY A 79 11.69 35.22 8.37
C GLY A 79 11.96 36.07 9.60
N ASP A 80 13.24 36.29 9.87
CA ASP A 80 13.72 37.14 10.95
C ASP A 80 13.00 38.49 10.90
N LYS A 81 12.19 38.75 11.92
CA LYS A 81 11.69 40.09 12.21
C LYS A 81 12.47 40.61 13.41
N HIS A 82 13.60 41.24 13.09
CA HIS A 82 14.45 42.09 13.93
C HIS A 82 15.24 41.41 15.06
#